data_AF-A0A0L8GVX5-F1
#
_entry.id   AF-A0A0L8GVX5-F1
#
_cell.length_a   1.000
_cell.length_b   1.000
_cell.length_c   1.000
_cell.angle_alpha   90.00
_cell.angle_beta   90.00
_cell.angle_gamma   90.00
#
_symmetry.space_group_name_H-M   'P 1'
#
loop_
_entity.id
_entity.type
_entity.pdbx_description
1 polymer ?
#
loop_
_entity_poly.entity_id
_entity_poly.type
_entity_poly.pdbx_seq_one_letter_code
_entity_poly.pdbx_strand_id
1 'polypeptide(L)'
;MRFPLDEVGVLALLEILDPKVVRDLTNSPQSIIPLASNFLAIAPENTLEQDNEWGLFRQYKQIPVSSKSIPEFWYSIHNLKDGFDHSKFERLSQFMTNLTVLHPSLVCVERIFSPSKLHKDKVH
;
A
#
# COMPACT_ATOMS: atom_id res chain seq x y z
N MET A 1 8.80 24.62 -5.77
CA MET A 1 9.17 23.27 -5.31
C MET A 1 8.69 22.27 -6.34
N ARG A 2 9.59 21.52 -6.99
CA ARG A 2 9.23 20.36 -7.80
C ARG A 2 9.27 19.16 -6.85
N PHE A 3 8.13 18.50 -6.63
CA PHE A 3 8.14 17.16 -6.04
C PHE A 3 8.93 16.26 -7.01
N PRO A 4 9.98 15.54 -6.55
CA PRO A 4 10.62 14.55 -7.38
C PRO A 4 9.61 13.41 -7.57
N LEU A 5 9.09 13.32 -8.80
CA LEU A 5 8.12 12.33 -9.29
C LEU A 5 8.81 11.48 -10.36
N ASP A 6 10.00 10.97 -10.05
CA ASP A 6 10.63 9.89 -10.80
C ASP A 6 9.99 8.55 -10.42
N GLU A 7 10.18 7.50 -11.22
CA GLU A 7 9.63 6.14 -11.08
C GLU A 7 9.92 5.47 -9.71
N VAL A 8 10.65 6.15 -8.84
CA VAL A 8 10.85 5.93 -7.40
C VAL A 8 9.83 6.76 -6.56
N GLY A 9 8.62 6.95 -7.09
CA GLY A 9 7.60 7.81 -6.51
C GLY A 9 6.81 7.11 -5.40
N VAL A 10 6.10 7.90 -4.58
CA VAL A 10 5.20 7.39 -3.54
C VAL A 10 4.16 6.40 -4.12
N LEU A 11 3.75 6.54 -5.38
CA LEU A 11 2.87 5.56 -6.03
C LEU A 11 3.51 4.18 -6.23
N ALA A 12 4.81 4.09 -6.55
CA ALA A 12 5.50 2.81 -6.65
C ALA A 12 5.50 2.09 -5.29
N LEU A 13 5.62 2.85 -4.19
CA LEU A 13 5.48 2.30 -2.84
C LEU A 13 4.06 1.80 -2.54
N LEU A 14 3.03 2.29 -3.23
CA LEU A 14 1.63 1.85 -3.05
C LEU A 14 1.27 0.59 -3.86
N GLU A 15 2.16 0.10 -4.74
CA GLU A 15 1.97 -1.20 -5.41
C GLU A 15 1.86 -2.36 -4.40
N ILE A 16 2.46 -2.20 -3.22
CA ILE A 16 2.31 -3.10 -2.08
C ILE A 16 0.88 -3.17 -1.52
N LEU A 17 -0.06 -2.37 -2.02
CA LEU A 17 -1.48 -2.56 -1.69
C LEU A 17 -2.08 -3.71 -2.51
N ASP A 18 -1.48 -4.10 -3.65
CA ASP A 18 -1.97 -5.20 -4.47
C ASP A 18 -1.70 -6.56 -3.78
N PRO A 19 -2.74 -7.38 -3.53
CA PRO A 19 -2.60 -8.72 -2.96
C PRO A 19 -1.61 -9.61 -3.71
N LYS A 20 -1.45 -9.41 -5.03
CA LYS A 20 -0.50 -10.16 -5.86
C LYS A 20 0.94 -9.80 -5.54
N VAL A 21 1.24 -8.51 -5.37
CA VAL A 21 2.57 -8.02 -5.01
C VAL A 21 2.93 -8.46 -3.60
N VAL A 22 1.98 -8.31 -2.68
CA VAL A 22 2.13 -8.63 -1.25
C VAL A 22 2.37 -10.12 -0.99
N ARG A 23 1.81 -10.99 -1.84
CA ARG A 23 1.97 -12.45 -1.73
C ARG A 23 3.18 -12.98 -2.47
N ASP A 24 3.79 -12.18 -3.34
CA ASP A 24 5.06 -12.50 -3.97
C ASP A 24 6.20 -12.23 -2.97
N LEU A 25 6.62 -13.27 -2.25
CA LEU A 25 7.68 -13.14 -1.25
C LEU A 25 9.05 -12.77 -1.83
N THR A 26 9.25 -12.92 -3.14
CA THR A 26 10.49 -12.56 -3.82
C THR A 26 10.52 -11.06 -4.14
N ASN A 27 9.38 -10.50 -4.54
CA ASN A 27 9.27 -9.09 -4.95
C ASN A 27 8.68 -8.16 -3.88
N SER A 28 7.99 -8.69 -2.86
CA SER A 28 7.46 -7.90 -1.76
C SER A 28 8.58 -7.36 -0.85
N PRO A 29 8.45 -6.12 -0.36
CA PRO A 29 9.48 -5.52 0.47
C PRO A 29 9.58 -6.21 1.84
N GLN A 30 10.81 -6.32 2.34
CA GLN A 30 11.07 -6.95 3.64
C GLN A 30 10.58 -6.12 4.83
N SER A 31 10.33 -4.83 4.62
CA SER A 31 9.83 -3.89 5.62
C SER A 31 8.91 -2.86 4.97
N ILE A 32 7.89 -2.43 5.71
CA ILE A 32 6.98 -1.34 5.34
C ILE A 32 7.35 -0.02 6.02
N ILE A 33 8.43 0.03 6.81
CA ILE A 33 8.93 1.28 7.41
C ILE A 33 9.16 2.37 6.35
N PRO A 34 9.74 2.09 5.17
CA PRO A 34 9.88 3.12 4.12
C PRO A 34 8.54 3.67 3.66
N LEU A 35 7.51 2.82 3.53
CA LEU A 35 6.15 3.25 3.18
C LEU A 35 5.55 4.09 4.30
N ALA A 36 5.54 3.60 5.53
CA ALA A 36 4.97 4.30 6.69
C ALA A 36 5.62 5.67 6.92
N SER A 37 6.93 5.80 6.68
CA SER A 37 7.66 7.06 6.81
C SER A 37 7.20 8.15 5.81
N ASN A 38 6.62 7.75 4.67
CA ASN A 38 6.02 8.68 3.70
C ASN A 38 4.60 9.12 4.11
N PHE A 39 4.01 8.46 5.10
CA PHE A 39 2.61 8.62 5.52
C PHE A 39 2.47 8.81 7.03
N LEU A 40 3.29 9.68 7.62
CA LEU A 40 3.31 9.95 9.07
C LEU A 40 1.95 10.40 9.63
N ALA A 41 1.13 11.08 8.84
CA ALA A 41 -0.24 11.47 9.25
C ALA A 41 -1.20 10.28 9.40
N ILE A 42 -0.89 9.13 8.78
CA ILE A 42 -1.71 7.92 8.81
C ILE A 42 -1.16 6.92 9.84
N ALA A 43 0.15 6.93 10.07
CA ALA A 43 0.82 6.02 11.00
C ALA A 43 1.82 6.77 11.92
N PRO A 44 1.37 7.68 12.79
CA PRO A 44 2.27 8.52 13.58
C PRO A 44 3.02 7.78 14.69
N GLU A 45 2.48 6.68 15.24
CA GLU A 45 3.02 6.06 16.46
C GLU A 45 3.16 4.52 16.41
N ASN A 46 2.74 3.87 15.32
CA ASN A 46 2.67 2.40 15.25
C ASN A 46 3.59 1.78 14.19
N THR A 47 4.57 2.52 13.67
CA THR A 47 5.37 2.08 12.51
C THR A 47 6.12 0.77 12.77
N LEU A 48 6.68 0.59 13.98
CA LEU A 48 7.42 -0.62 14.33
C LEU A 48 6.47 -1.81 14.50
N GLU A 49 5.33 -1.60 15.15
CA GLU A 49 4.30 -2.61 15.36
C GLU A 49 3.68 -3.06 14.04
N GLN A 50 3.42 -2.12 13.12
CA GLN A 50 2.97 -2.39 11.76
C GLN A 50 4.01 -3.24 11.00
N ASP A 51 5.29 -2.92 11.13
CA ASP A 51 6.36 -3.68 10.45
C ASP A 51 6.54 -5.09 11.02
N ASN A 52 6.37 -5.24 12.34
CA ASN A 52 6.35 -6.55 12.98
C ASN A 52 5.17 -7.40 12.47
N GLU A 53 3.96 -6.82 12.43
CA GLU A 53 2.79 -7.49 11.85
C GLU A 53 3.00 -7.81 10.37
N TRP A 54 3.67 -6.94 9.60
CA TRP A 54 4.04 -7.19 8.21
C TRP A 54 4.93 -8.43 8.06
N GLY A 55 5.97 -8.56 8.89
CA GLY A 55 6.83 -9.73 8.91
C GLY A 55 6.07 -11.03 9.19
N LEU A 56 5.13 -11.01 10.15
CA LEU A 56 4.27 -12.14 10.47
C LEU A 56 3.30 -12.47 9.32
N PHE A 57 2.71 -11.43 8.73
CA PHE A 57 1.76 -11.55 7.64
C PHE A 57 2.40 -12.17 6.38
N ARG A 58 3.65 -11.81 6.04
CA ARG A 58 4.39 -12.44 4.94
C ARG A 58 4.57 -13.94 5.13
N GLN A 59 4.77 -14.38 6.36
CA GLN A 59 4.94 -15.79 6.70
C GLN A 59 3.61 -16.55 6.79
N TYR A 60 2.49 -15.83 6.82
CA TYR A 60 1.16 -16.41 7.02
C TYR A 60 0.60 -17.03 5.73
N LYS A 61 0.89 -18.33 5.55
CA LYS A 61 0.55 -19.11 4.33
C LYS A 61 -0.95 -19.34 4.10
N GLN A 62 -1.80 -19.13 5.10
CA GLN A 62 -3.22 -19.45 5.01
C GLN A 62 -4.07 -18.37 4.33
N ILE A 63 -3.49 -17.20 4.01
CA ILE A 63 -4.22 -16.18 3.26
C ILE A 63 -4.01 -16.45 1.77
N PRO A 64 -5.06 -16.88 1.04
CA PRO A 64 -4.95 -17.15 -0.38
C PRO A 64 -4.73 -15.84 -1.16
N VAL A 65 -4.06 -15.96 -2.31
CA VAL A 65 -4.09 -14.91 -3.33
C VAL A 65 -5.55 -14.71 -3.74
N SER A 66 -6.07 -13.52 -3.49
CA SER A 66 -7.50 -13.25 -3.60
C SER A 66 -7.85 -12.65 -4.95
N SER A 67 -9.03 -13.02 -5.49
CA SER A 67 -9.66 -12.31 -6.61
C SER A 67 -10.38 -11.03 -6.18
N LYS A 68 -10.39 -10.71 -4.88
CA LYS A 68 -10.96 -9.49 -4.32
C LYS A 68 -10.26 -8.25 -4.84
N SER A 69 -10.97 -7.13 -4.85
CA SER A 69 -10.34 -5.83 -5.05
C SER A 69 -9.36 -5.51 -3.90
N ILE A 70 -8.43 -4.59 -4.15
CA ILE A 70 -7.44 -4.14 -3.16
C ILE A 70 -8.08 -3.74 -1.82
N PRO A 71 -9.13 -2.89 -1.76
CA PRO A 71 -9.76 -2.52 -0.49
C PRO A 71 -10.43 -3.71 0.22
N GLU A 72 -11.14 -4.57 -0.53
CA GLU A 72 -11.81 -5.75 0.03
C GLU A 72 -10.83 -6.77 0.60
N PHE A 73 -9.65 -6.90 -0.01
CA PHE A 73 -8.59 -7.74 0.51
C PHE A 73 -8.15 -7.24 1.88
N TRP A 74 -7.72 -5.98 1.99
CA TRP A 74 -7.22 -5.42 3.25
C TRP A 74 -8.29 -5.36 4.33
N TYR A 75 -9.55 -5.08 3.96
CA TYR A 75 -10.68 -5.19 4.88
C TYR A 75 -10.88 -6.62 5.41
N SER A 76 -10.66 -7.65 4.57
CA SER A 76 -10.74 -9.03 5.05
C SER A 76 -9.56 -9.45 5.94
N ILE A 77 -8.39 -8.84 5.76
CA ILE A 77 -7.26 -9.02 6.69
C ILE A 77 -7.55 -8.36 8.03
N HIS A 78 -8.17 -7.18 8.03
CA HIS A 78 -8.59 -6.49 9.25
C HIS A 78 -9.56 -7.32 10.10
N ASN A 79 -10.48 -8.01 9.44
CA ASN A 79 -11.46 -8.88 10.10
C ASN A 79 -10.93 -10.31 10.36
N LEU A 80 -9.66 -10.59 10.05
CA LEU A 80 -9.07 -11.89 10.30
C LEU A 80 -8.77 -12.03 11.80
N LYS A 81 -9.56 -12.86 12.47
CA LYS A 81 -9.41 -13.11 13.89
C LYS A 81 -8.52 -14.32 14.19
N ASP A 82 -7.91 -14.32 15.38
CA ASP A 82 -7.25 -15.48 15.94
C ASP A 82 -8.25 -16.39 16.69
N GLY A 83 -7.73 -17.45 17.33
CA GLY A 83 -8.55 -18.37 18.11
C GLY A 83 -9.16 -17.76 19.38
N PHE A 84 -8.81 -16.51 19.71
CA PHE A 84 -9.26 -15.75 20.87
C PHE A 84 -10.12 -14.53 20.46
N ASP A 85 -10.58 -14.46 19.21
CA ASP A 85 -11.41 -13.38 18.67
C ASP A 85 -10.69 -12.01 18.54
N HIS A 86 -9.36 -11.98 18.66
CA HIS A 86 -8.55 -10.78 18.43
C HIS A 86 -8.13 -10.66 16.96
N SER A 87 -8.08 -9.44 16.41
CA SER A 87 -7.57 -9.23 15.05
C SER A 87 -6.08 -9.55 14.97
N LYS A 88 -5.69 -10.41 14.02
CA LYS A 88 -4.30 -10.89 13.90
C LYS A 88 -3.33 -9.82 13.43
N PHE A 89 -3.82 -8.87 12.65
CA PHE A 89 -3.01 -7.88 11.94
C PHE A 89 -3.68 -6.51 12.02
N GLU A 90 -4.19 -6.15 13.20
CA GLU A 90 -5.02 -4.96 13.41
C GLU A 90 -4.33 -3.69 12.89
N ARG A 91 -3.09 -3.44 13.31
CA ARG A 91 -2.39 -2.19 12.99
C ARG A 91 -1.98 -2.14 11.53
N LEU A 92 -1.48 -3.26 10.99
CA LEU A 92 -1.10 -3.40 9.59
C LEU A 92 -2.31 -3.22 8.67
N SER A 93 -3.39 -3.94 8.95
CA SER A 93 -4.58 -3.94 8.10
C SER A 93 -5.31 -2.60 8.14
N GLN A 94 -5.36 -1.93 9.30
CA GLN A 94 -5.88 -0.58 9.43
C GLN A 94 -5.04 0.40 8.60
N PHE A 95 -3.72 0.33 8.70
CA PHE A 95 -2.80 1.17 7.94
C PHE A 95 -3.00 0.99 6.43
N MET A 96 -2.97 -0.25 5.95
CA MET A 96 -3.15 -0.56 4.53
C MET A 96 -4.55 -0.14 4.05
N THR A 97 -5.60 -0.39 4.84
CA THR A 97 -6.97 0.06 4.51
C THR A 97 -7.03 1.59 4.36
N ASN A 98 -6.43 2.34 5.28
CA ASN A 98 -6.37 3.81 5.18
C ASN A 98 -5.63 4.26 3.92
N LEU A 99 -4.52 3.58 3.56
CA LEU A 99 -3.80 3.84 2.32
C LEU A 99 -4.66 3.53 1.08
N THR A 100 -5.47 2.45 1.08
CA THR A 100 -6.34 2.13 -0.07
C THR A 100 -7.39 3.22 -0.34
N VAL A 101 -7.85 3.92 0.69
CA VAL A 101 -8.81 5.04 0.54
C VAL A 101 -8.12 6.27 -0.07
N LEU A 102 -6.83 6.47 0.23
CA LEU A 102 -6.06 7.60 -0.27
C LEU A 102 -5.45 7.37 -1.65
N HIS A 103 -5.14 6.12 -1.99
CA HIS A 103 -4.50 5.74 -3.25
C HIS A 103 -5.19 6.33 -4.50
N PRO A 104 -6.53 6.27 -4.67
CA PRO A 104 -7.20 6.91 -5.80
C PRO A 104 -6.96 8.43 -5.86
N SER A 105 -6.95 9.10 -4.71
CA SER A 105 -6.72 10.55 -4.62
C SER A 105 -5.30 10.92 -5.02
N LEU A 106 -4.30 10.12 -4.61
CA LEU A 106 -2.90 10.32 -4.98
C LEU A 106 -2.68 10.10 -6.48
N VAL A 107 -3.27 9.06 -7.07
CA VAL A 107 -3.23 8.80 -8.52
C VAL A 107 -3.89 9.94 -9.32
N CYS A 108 -5.01 10.48 -8.84
CA CYS A 108 -5.68 11.62 -9.46
C CYS A 108 -4.79 12.88 -9.43
N VAL A 109 -4.15 13.17 -8.30
CA VAL A 109 -3.19 14.27 -8.17
C VAL A 109 -2.03 14.07 -9.15
N GLU A 110 -1.43 12.88 -9.22
CA GLU A 110 -0.34 12.64 -10.18
C GLU A 110 -0.76 12.80 -11.64
N ARG A 111 -1.97 12.41 -12.04
CA ARG A 111 -2.45 12.65 -13.42
C ARG A 111 -2.59 14.13 -13.74
N ILE A 112 -2.97 14.94 -12.77
CA ILE A 112 -3.14 16.39 -12.94
C ILE A 112 -1.77 17.09 -12.97
N PHE A 113 -0.82 16.64 -12.15
CA PHE A 113 0.51 17.26 -12.01
C PHE A 113 1.60 16.62 -12.87
N SER A 114 1.37 15.45 -13.45
CA SER A 114 2.19 14.92 -14.54
C SER A 114 2.01 15.86 -15.72
N PRO A 115 3.07 16.53 -16.20
CA PRO A 115 2.99 17.24 -17.45
C PRO A 115 2.64 16.19 -18.50
N SER A 116 1.38 16.19 -18.93
CA SER A 116 0.93 15.43 -20.08
C SER A 116 1.98 15.65 -21.16
N LYS A 117 2.55 14.56 -21.70
CA LYS A 117 3.27 14.60 -22.97
C LYS A 117 2.28 15.18 -23.99
N LEU A 118 2.22 16.50 -24.07
CA LEU A 118 1.46 17.25 -25.04
C LEU A 118 2.19 16.91 -26.33
N HIS A 119 1.69 15.88 -27.00
CA HIS A 119 2.10 15.55 -28.35
C HIS A 119 1.96 16.85 -29.13
N LYS A 120 3.12 17.31 -29.60
CA LYS A 120 3.26 18.45 -30.46
C LYS A 120 2.70 18.00 -31.82
N ASP A 121 1.39 17.91 -31.94
CA ASP A 121 0.76 17.69 -33.22
C ASP A 121 0.96 18.95 -34.06
N LYS A 122 1.85 18.77 -35.05
CA LYS A 122 1.95 19.46 -36.33
C LYS A 122 1.37 20.88 -36.37
N VAL A 123 2.25 21.87 -36.38
CA VAL A 123 1.98 23.10 -37.12
C VAL A 123 2.55 22.91 -38.52
N HIS A 124 1.65 23.13 -39.48
CA HIS A 124 1.83 23.15 -40.93
C HIS A 124 2.98 24.05 -41.41
#